data_AF-A0A176S1S0-F1
#
_entry.id   AF-A0A176S1S0-F1
#
_cell.length_a   1.000
_cell.length_b   1.000
_cell.length_c   1.000
_cell.angle_alpha   90.00
_cell.angle_beta   90.00
_cell.angle_gamma   90.00
#
_symmetry.space_group_name_H-M   'P 1'
#
loop_
_entity.id
_entity.type
_entity.pdbx_description
1 polymer ?
#
loop_
_entity_poly.entity_id
_entity_poly.type
_entity_poly.pdbx_seq_one_letter_code
_entity_poly.pdbx_strand_id
1 'polypeptide(L)'
;HIISFNRNVARCFDFDIAANQEIFQQTLSRLVPVKQHPMYEMENRVDSSHQGFFNWVNLEKILPLFQLAIPPQVASNWQKWGLLNSRAVALGWGATEGKGRFSIMIDAPIAGYREFFPPISNNLSITASGKPGTVISLSIPVREWFKAFEKFAQTNVDQKKLEEYKTVKEEMKKEMGFSLEEALSTFGPEILFFTDEVGGFVAVKIGNEELVSKILTILVDKYKLDYKTRQINGKTYHYLVKPAELRLSEFSPEELLVLRVFVQFSFSNFFNSHFYWVEDEGYLIFAGL
;
A
#
# COMPACT_ATOMS: atom_id res chain seq x y z
N HIS A 1 12.56 -16.27 23.94
CA HIS A 1 13.94 -15.83 24.24
C HIS A 1 14.90 -16.39 23.21
N ILE A 2 15.26 -15.57 22.21
CA ILE A 2 16.53 -15.72 21.48
C ILE A 2 17.09 -14.31 21.39
N ILE A 3 18.22 -14.11 22.07
CA ILE A 3 19.01 -12.88 22.04
C ILE A 3 19.94 -13.01 20.84
N SER A 4 19.85 -12.06 19.90
CA SER A 4 20.75 -11.99 18.74
C SER A 4 22.13 -11.52 19.19
N PHE A 5 23.17 -12.29 18.86
CA PHE A 5 24.58 -11.95 19.11
C PHE A 5 25.17 -11.33 17.86
N ASN A 6 25.50 -10.04 17.92
CA ASN A 6 26.33 -9.36 16.93
C ASN A 6 27.78 -9.82 17.10
N ARG A 7 28.41 -10.32 16.04
CA ARG A 7 29.77 -10.90 16.08
C ARG A 7 30.89 -9.88 16.33
N ASN A 8 30.61 -8.58 16.48
CA ASN A 8 31.65 -7.55 16.63
C ASN A 8 31.49 -6.54 17.78
N VAL A 9 30.54 -6.69 18.71
CA VAL A 9 30.53 -5.86 19.93
C VAL A 9 30.09 -6.70 21.13
N ALA A 10 31.06 -7.14 21.94
CA ALA A 10 30.80 -7.70 23.25
C ALA A 10 30.30 -6.59 24.20
N ARG A 11 28.99 -6.51 24.42
CA ARG A 11 28.38 -5.88 25.60
C ARG A 11 27.19 -6.71 26.05
N CYS A 12 27.45 -7.68 26.93
CA CYS A 12 26.43 -8.20 27.84
C CYS A 12 26.22 -7.17 28.95
N PHE A 13 24.98 -6.81 29.24
CA PHE A 13 24.63 -6.16 30.50
C PHE A 13 24.42 -7.22 31.58
N ASP A 14 24.96 -6.90 32.76
CA ASP A 14 25.20 -7.75 33.92
C ASP A 14 24.02 -8.60 34.39
N PHE A 15 24.26 -9.91 34.47
CA PHE A 15 24.00 -10.65 35.70
C PHE A 15 25.36 -11.04 36.27
N ASP A 16 25.56 -10.70 37.53
CA ASP A 16 26.79 -10.75 38.32
C ASP A 16 27.37 -12.18 38.45
N ILE A 17 27.94 -12.70 37.36
CA ILE A 17 28.77 -13.90 37.34
C ILE A 17 30.05 -13.50 36.64
N ALA A 18 31.15 -13.41 37.38
CA ALA A 18 32.48 -13.15 36.85
C ALA A 18 32.76 -14.08 35.66
N ALA A 19 32.64 -13.56 34.45
CA ALA A 19 32.87 -14.31 33.22
C ALA A 19 34.38 -14.51 33.07
N ASN A 20 34.90 -15.65 33.55
CA ASN A 20 36.29 -16.02 33.29
C ASN A 20 36.44 -16.41 31.80
N GLN A 21 37.62 -16.14 31.23
CA GLN A 21 37.93 -16.37 29.81
C GLN A 21 37.71 -17.83 29.39
N GLU A 22 37.91 -18.77 30.31
CA GLU A 22 37.77 -20.21 30.09
C GLU A 22 36.30 -20.63 29.93
N ILE A 23 35.42 -20.11 30.77
CA ILE A 23 33.96 -20.29 30.70
C ILE A 23 33.42 -19.67 29.41
N PHE A 24 33.92 -18.49 29.02
CA PHE A 24 33.55 -17.87 27.74
C PHE A 24 33.96 -18.74 26.54
N GLN A 25 35.21 -19.23 26.49
CA GLN A 25 35.69 -20.08 25.40
C GLN A 25 35.00 -21.45 25.37
N GLN A 26 34.73 -22.06 26.53
CA GLN A 26 33.95 -23.29 26.62
C GLN A 26 32.49 -23.08 26.17
N THR A 27 31.91 -21.92 26.47
CA THR A 27 30.56 -21.59 25.98
C THR A 27 30.57 -21.39 24.47
N LEU A 28 31.53 -20.63 23.94
CA LEU A 28 31.66 -20.35 22.51
C LEU A 28 31.89 -21.61 21.68
N SER A 29 32.75 -22.52 22.15
CA SER A 29 33.06 -23.79 21.48
C SER A 29 31.90 -24.80 21.48
N ARG A 30 30.92 -24.62 22.38
CA ARG A 30 29.69 -25.43 22.44
C ARG A 30 28.54 -24.83 21.62
N LEU A 31 28.67 -23.61 21.11
CA LEU A 31 27.67 -23.01 20.24
C LEU A 31 27.71 -23.69 18.87
N VAL A 32 26.72 -24.53 18.61
CA VAL A 32 26.49 -25.10 17.29
C VAL A 32 25.67 -24.09 16.47
N PRO A 33 26.11 -23.71 15.27
CA PRO A 33 25.31 -22.87 14.38
C PRO A 33 23.97 -23.54 14.09
N VAL A 34 22.88 -22.87 14.43
CA VAL A 34 21.54 -23.30 14.04
C VAL A 34 21.41 -23.02 12.55
N LYS A 35 21.32 -24.08 11.72
CA LYS A 35 21.25 -23.91 10.25
C LYS A 35 19.88 -23.48 9.76
N GLN A 36 18.82 -23.78 10.51
CA GLN A 36 17.44 -23.49 10.15
C GLN A 36 16.74 -22.88 11.35
N HIS A 37 16.33 -21.63 11.21
CA HIS A 37 15.57 -20.92 12.23
C HIS A 37 14.64 -19.90 11.55
N PRO A 38 13.35 -19.79 11.95
CA PRO A 38 12.39 -18.86 11.33
C PRO A 38 12.84 -17.39 11.30
N MET A 39 13.71 -17.02 12.25
CA MET A 39 14.31 -15.69 12.32
C MET A 39 15.11 -15.32 11.05
N TYR A 40 15.84 -16.27 10.45
CA TYR A 40 16.74 -15.97 9.34
C TYR A 40 16.01 -15.45 8.10
N GLU A 41 14.76 -15.89 7.87
CA GLU A 41 13.95 -15.36 6.77
C GLU A 41 13.68 -13.86 6.95
N MET A 42 13.35 -13.44 8.17
CA MET A 42 13.11 -12.04 8.48
C MET A 42 14.39 -11.22 8.49
N GLU A 43 15.48 -11.77 9.02
CA GLU A 43 16.79 -11.13 9.05
C GLU A 43 17.26 -10.80 7.63
N ASN A 44 17.25 -11.80 6.73
CA ASN A 44 17.66 -11.62 5.34
C ASN A 44 16.84 -10.55 4.58
N ARG A 45 15.58 -10.36 4.97
CA ARG A 45 14.71 -9.32 4.38
C ARG A 45 15.05 -7.91 4.85
N VAL A 46 15.60 -7.76 6.05
CA VAL A 46 16.04 -6.48 6.61
C VAL A 46 17.48 -6.17 6.24
N ASP A 47 18.33 -7.18 6.39
CA ASP A 47 19.77 -7.08 6.29
C ASP A 47 20.37 -8.39 5.77
N SER A 48 20.61 -8.45 4.47
CA SER A 48 21.31 -9.58 3.85
C SER A 48 22.80 -9.63 4.21
N SER A 49 23.35 -8.54 4.76
CA SER A 49 24.77 -8.47 5.15
C SER A 49 25.05 -9.06 6.53
N HIS A 50 24.01 -9.18 7.38
CA HIS A 50 24.10 -9.58 8.79
C HIS A 50 25.01 -8.68 9.65
N GLN A 51 25.18 -7.40 9.27
CA GLN A 51 26.01 -6.42 9.97
C GLN A 51 25.19 -5.35 10.69
N GLY A 52 23.92 -5.23 10.34
CA GLY A 52 22.97 -4.28 10.88
C GLY A 52 22.39 -4.68 12.24
N PHE A 53 21.49 -3.85 12.72
CA PHE A 53 20.70 -4.13 13.90
C PHE A 53 19.49 -4.99 13.53
N PHE A 54 19.29 -6.09 14.24
CA PHE A 54 18.13 -6.94 14.04
C PHE A 54 17.67 -7.57 15.36
N ASN A 55 16.40 -7.38 15.67
CA ASN A 55 15.71 -7.97 16.82
C ASN A 55 14.51 -8.78 16.36
N TRP A 56 14.33 -9.94 16.99
CA TRP A 56 13.26 -10.86 16.67
C TRP A 56 12.67 -11.46 17.94
N VAL A 57 11.34 -11.55 17.98
CA VAL A 57 10.58 -12.08 19.10
C VAL A 57 9.69 -13.21 18.58
N ASN A 58 9.86 -14.40 19.16
CA ASN A 58 8.95 -15.53 18.93
C ASN A 58 7.65 -15.30 19.73
N LEU A 59 6.62 -14.79 19.05
CA LEU A 59 5.32 -14.56 19.66
C LEU A 59 4.56 -15.88 19.90
N GLU A 60 4.74 -16.89 19.05
CA GLU A 60 4.13 -18.22 19.22
C GLU A 60 4.47 -18.85 20.58
N LYS A 61 5.71 -18.67 21.06
CA LYS A 61 6.17 -19.19 22.35
C LYS A 61 5.82 -18.30 23.54
N ILE A 62 5.72 -16.99 23.33
CA ILE A 62 5.58 -16.01 24.41
C ILE A 62 4.11 -15.68 24.68
N LEU A 63 3.27 -15.56 23.64
CA LEU A 63 1.87 -15.18 23.78
C LEU A 63 1.08 -16.07 24.75
N PRO A 64 1.20 -17.41 24.73
CA PRO A 64 0.47 -18.26 25.68
C PRO A 64 0.81 -17.99 27.14
N LEU A 65 2.05 -17.56 27.43
CA LEU A 65 2.52 -17.27 28.79
C LEU A 65 1.94 -15.96 29.33
N PHE A 66 1.68 -15.00 28.45
CA PHE A 66 1.20 -13.67 28.82
C PHE A 66 -0.28 -13.44 28.49
N GLN A 67 -0.97 -14.41 27.90
CA GLN A 67 -2.36 -14.25 27.45
C GLN A 67 -3.31 -13.83 28.57
N LEU A 68 -3.10 -14.34 29.79
CA LEU A 68 -3.87 -13.98 30.99
C LEU A 68 -3.51 -12.60 31.55
N ALA A 69 -2.35 -12.05 31.20
CA ALA A 69 -1.91 -10.71 31.59
C ALA A 69 -2.35 -9.62 30.61
N ILE A 70 -2.85 -10.00 29.43
CA ILE A 70 -3.37 -9.03 28.45
C ILE A 70 -4.74 -8.53 28.93
N PRO A 71 -4.95 -7.22 29.07
CA PRO A 71 -6.27 -6.67 29.42
C PRO A 71 -7.36 -7.17 28.45
N PRO A 72 -8.57 -7.54 28.92
CA PRO A 72 -9.60 -8.14 28.08
C PRO A 72 -9.95 -7.33 26.82
N GLN A 73 -9.97 -6.00 26.94
CA GLN A 73 -10.23 -5.10 25.82
C GLN A 73 -9.14 -5.18 24.73
N VAL A 74 -7.87 -5.29 25.15
CA VAL A 74 -6.72 -5.42 24.24
C VAL A 74 -6.74 -6.78 23.58
N ALA A 75 -7.00 -7.85 24.35
CA ALA A 75 -7.11 -9.21 23.83
C ALA A 75 -8.22 -9.33 22.77
N SER A 76 -9.40 -8.77 23.04
CA SER A 76 -10.51 -8.73 22.09
C SER A 76 -10.14 -7.99 20.80
N ASN A 77 -9.48 -6.84 20.91
CA ASN A 77 -9.02 -6.09 19.74
C ASN A 77 -7.97 -6.87 18.95
N TRP A 78 -6.97 -7.46 19.60
CA TRP A 78 -5.95 -8.28 18.94
C TRP A 78 -6.55 -9.50 18.26
N GLN A 79 -7.57 -10.11 18.85
CA GLN A 79 -8.31 -11.21 18.24
C GLN A 79 -9.02 -10.75 16.97
N LYS A 80 -9.71 -9.61 17.00
CA LYS A 80 -10.36 -9.02 15.82
C LYS A 80 -9.37 -8.75 14.69
N TRP A 81 -8.17 -8.28 15.02
CA TRP A 81 -7.09 -8.04 14.04
C TRP A 81 -6.31 -9.31 13.66
N GLY A 82 -6.65 -10.49 14.20
CA GLY A 82 -5.94 -11.75 13.93
C GLY A 82 -4.52 -11.82 14.50
N LEU A 83 -4.16 -10.94 15.44
CA LEU A 83 -2.81 -10.82 16.00
C LEU A 83 -2.52 -11.81 17.12
N LEU A 84 -3.53 -12.42 17.74
CA LEU A 84 -3.34 -13.43 18.79
C LEU A 84 -2.67 -14.72 18.27
N ASN A 85 -2.68 -14.94 16.95
CA ASN A 85 -2.02 -16.08 16.31
C ASN A 85 -0.70 -15.68 15.63
N SER A 86 -0.13 -14.51 15.98
CA SER A 86 1.13 -14.06 15.41
C SER A 86 2.27 -15.00 15.80
N ARG A 87 3.06 -15.42 14.83
CA ARG A 87 4.22 -16.29 15.03
C ARG A 87 5.43 -15.51 15.52
N ALA A 88 5.69 -14.34 14.93
CA ALA A 88 6.84 -13.55 15.30
C ALA A 88 6.70 -12.06 14.98
N VAL A 89 7.52 -11.26 15.66
CA VAL A 89 7.75 -9.84 15.35
C VAL A 89 9.24 -9.63 15.13
N ALA A 90 9.60 -8.78 14.17
CA ALA A 90 10.96 -8.33 13.98
C ALA A 90 11.04 -6.83 13.77
N LEU A 91 12.14 -6.25 14.24
CA LEU A 91 12.55 -4.89 13.99
C LEU A 91 14.01 -4.93 13.56
N GLY A 92 14.37 -4.21 12.52
CA GLY A 92 15.78 -4.04 12.22
C GLY A 92 16.10 -2.91 11.27
N TRP A 93 17.39 -2.65 11.18
CA TRP A 93 18.02 -1.68 10.32
C TRP A 93 19.33 -2.26 9.79
N GLY A 94 19.45 -2.37 8.47
CA GLY A 94 20.67 -2.88 7.83
C GLY A 94 20.70 -2.58 6.34
N ALA A 95 21.31 -3.46 5.55
CA ALA A 95 21.41 -3.28 4.10
C ALA A 95 20.96 -4.52 3.32
N THR A 96 20.12 -4.29 2.32
CA THR A 96 19.74 -5.29 1.32
C THR A 96 20.16 -4.78 -0.04
N GLU A 97 20.94 -5.56 -0.80
CA GLU A 97 21.41 -5.19 -2.14
C GLU A 97 22.13 -3.82 -2.18
N GLY A 98 22.91 -3.52 -1.14
CA GLY A 98 23.65 -2.25 -1.02
C GLY A 98 22.81 -1.04 -0.65
N LYS A 99 21.50 -1.21 -0.39
CA LYS A 99 20.58 -0.13 0.01
C LYS A 99 20.24 -0.25 1.49
N GLY A 100 20.34 0.86 2.21
CA GLY A 100 19.93 0.93 3.62
C GLY A 100 18.44 0.68 3.77
N ARG A 101 18.06 -0.16 4.74
CA ARG A 101 16.69 -0.58 4.98
C ARG A 101 16.37 -0.59 6.46
N PHE A 102 15.33 0.13 6.84
CA PHE A 102 14.67 0.03 8.13
C PHE A 102 13.37 -0.75 7.96
N SER A 103 13.04 -1.67 8.86
CA SER A 103 11.83 -2.48 8.75
C SER A 103 11.28 -2.96 10.08
N ILE A 104 9.95 -2.93 10.19
CA ILE A 104 9.16 -3.59 11.24
C ILE A 104 8.32 -4.65 10.55
N MET A 105 8.40 -5.89 11.02
CA MET A 105 7.70 -7.03 10.43
C MET A 105 6.89 -7.76 11.51
N ILE A 106 5.70 -8.20 11.14
CA ILE A 106 4.86 -9.09 11.94
C ILE A 106 4.56 -10.30 11.06
N ASP A 107 5.01 -11.47 11.47
CA ASP A 107 4.59 -12.73 10.87
C ASP A 107 3.38 -13.26 11.62
N ALA A 108 2.25 -13.28 10.93
CA ALA A 108 0.99 -13.78 11.44
C ALA A 108 0.20 -14.41 10.29
N PRO A 109 -0.64 -15.43 10.56
CA PRO A 109 -1.59 -15.94 9.58
C PRO A 109 -2.58 -14.85 9.18
N ILE A 110 -3.04 -14.87 7.94
CA ILE A 110 -4.10 -13.97 7.47
C ILE A 110 -5.41 -14.42 8.17
N ALA A 111 -5.87 -13.63 9.14
CA ALA A 111 -7.03 -13.95 9.97
C ALA A 111 -7.68 -12.65 10.48
N GLY A 112 -8.96 -12.72 10.83
CA GLY A 112 -9.71 -11.58 11.36
C GLY A 112 -9.78 -10.44 10.35
N TYR A 113 -9.61 -9.19 10.79
CA TYR A 113 -9.63 -8.04 9.90
C TYR A 113 -8.52 -8.05 8.85
N ARG A 114 -7.44 -8.82 9.05
CA ARG A 114 -6.39 -8.95 8.05
C ARG A 114 -6.79 -9.74 6.82
N GLU A 115 -7.87 -10.53 6.88
CA GLU A 115 -8.48 -11.15 5.69
C GLU A 115 -9.05 -10.11 4.71
N PHE A 116 -9.26 -8.88 5.19
CA PHE A 116 -9.76 -7.78 4.40
C PHE A 116 -8.63 -6.91 3.81
N PHE A 117 -7.35 -7.17 4.13
CA PHE A 117 -6.25 -6.46 3.49
C PHE A 117 -5.74 -7.26 2.29
N PRO A 118 -5.64 -6.64 1.11
CA PRO A 118 -5.01 -7.28 -0.03
C PRO A 118 -3.49 -7.40 0.13
N PRO A 119 -2.87 -8.36 -0.58
CA PRO A 119 -1.43 -8.40 -0.72
C PRO A 119 -0.95 -7.17 -1.50
N ILE A 120 0.06 -6.48 -0.99
CA ILE A 120 0.74 -5.37 -1.69
C ILE A 120 1.91 -5.96 -2.48
N SER A 121 1.90 -5.79 -3.80
CA SER A 121 3.00 -6.16 -4.70
C SER A 121 3.21 -5.03 -5.69
N ASN A 122 4.42 -4.48 -5.73
CA ASN A 122 4.78 -3.35 -6.60
C ASN A 122 5.85 -3.78 -7.59
N ASN A 123 5.66 -3.47 -8.87
CA ASN A 123 6.69 -3.63 -9.89
C ASN A 123 6.72 -2.34 -10.72
N LEU A 124 7.71 -1.49 -10.46
CA LEU A 124 7.84 -0.18 -11.10
C LEU A 124 8.47 -0.36 -12.49
N SER A 125 7.74 -0.01 -13.55
CA SER A 125 8.22 -0.15 -14.94
C SER A 125 8.38 1.17 -15.69
N ILE A 126 8.23 2.33 -15.04
CA ILE A 126 8.29 3.64 -15.72
C ILE A 126 9.73 4.03 -16.06
N THR A 127 9.91 4.57 -17.27
CA THR A 127 11.17 5.17 -17.74
C THR A 127 11.10 6.69 -17.63
N ALA A 128 12.07 7.31 -16.96
CA ALA A 128 12.19 8.78 -16.89
C ALA A 128 12.86 9.34 -18.15
N SER A 129 12.51 10.56 -18.55
CA SER A 129 13.10 11.20 -19.75
C SER A 129 14.54 11.70 -19.49
N GLY A 130 14.89 11.96 -18.23
CA GLY A 130 16.23 12.30 -17.77
C GLY A 130 16.70 11.43 -16.60
N LYS A 131 17.67 11.93 -15.82
CA LYS A 131 18.07 11.26 -14.58
C LYS A 131 16.95 11.42 -13.54
N PRO A 132 16.39 10.31 -13.00
CA PRO A 132 15.37 10.40 -11.96
C PRO A 132 16.00 11.00 -10.70
N GLY A 133 15.38 12.06 -10.17
CA GLY A 133 15.79 12.70 -8.92
C GLY A 133 15.21 11.97 -7.73
N THR A 134 13.89 12.13 -7.53
CA THR A 134 13.14 11.48 -6.45
C THR A 134 12.02 10.65 -7.05
N VAL A 135 11.80 9.45 -6.53
CA VAL A 135 10.64 8.60 -6.85
C VAL A 135 9.95 8.22 -5.55
N ILE A 136 8.67 8.54 -5.45
CA ILE A 136 7.78 8.13 -4.36
C ILE A 136 6.72 7.24 -4.99
N SER A 137 6.63 5.98 -4.54
CA SER A 137 5.61 5.04 -4.98
C SER A 137 4.60 4.81 -3.87
N LEU A 138 3.32 4.96 -4.22
CA LEU A 138 2.19 4.68 -3.37
C LEU A 138 1.34 3.59 -4.02
N SER A 139 1.11 2.51 -3.28
CA SER A 139 0.26 1.43 -3.75
C SER A 139 -0.97 1.29 -2.89
N ILE A 140 -2.10 1.75 -3.43
CA ILE A 140 -3.42 1.66 -2.82
C ILE A 140 -4.30 0.72 -3.66
N PRO A 141 -4.40 -0.56 -3.26
CA PRO A 141 -5.31 -1.52 -3.88
C PRO A 141 -6.78 -1.25 -3.52
N VAL A 142 -7.31 -0.08 -3.91
CA VAL A 142 -8.63 0.41 -3.49
C VAL A 142 -9.74 -0.55 -3.90
N ARG A 143 -9.65 -1.17 -5.07
CA ARG A 143 -10.64 -2.16 -5.51
C ARG A 143 -10.72 -3.34 -4.55
N GLU A 144 -9.57 -3.86 -4.14
CA GLU A 144 -9.51 -4.99 -3.22
C GLU A 144 -9.93 -4.59 -1.81
N TRP A 145 -9.52 -3.40 -1.33
CA TRP A 145 -9.99 -2.84 -0.06
C TRP A 145 -11.51 -2.67 -0.06
N PHE A 146 -12.07 -2.25 -1.18
CA PHE A 146 -13.51 -2.04 -1.32
C PHE A 146 -14.27 -3.37 -1.28
N LYS A 147 -13.83 -4.39 -2.04
CA LYS A 147 -14.40 -5.75 -1.97
C LYS A 147 -14.35 -6.31 -0.56
N ALA A 148 -13.24 -6.07 0.13
CA ALA A 148 -13.03 -6.52 1.47
C ALA A 148 -13.94 -5.80 2.48
N PHE A 149 -14.10 -4.48 2.32
CA PHE A 149 -15.07 -3.69 3.08
C PHE A 149 -16.51 -4.17 2.84
N GLU A 150 -16.89 -4.48 1.60
CA GLU A 150 -18.22 -5.01 1.31
C GLU A 150 -18.46 -6.37 1.98
N LYS A 151 -17.47 -7.27 1.94
CA LYS A 151 -17.53 -8.55 2.64
C LYS A 151 -17.68 -8.35 4.14
N PHE A 152 -16.94 -7.39 4.72
CA PHE A 152 -17.05 -7.02 6.13
C PHE A 152 -18.44 -6.45 6.45
N ALA A 153 -18.96 -5.56 5.61
CA ALA A 153 -20.26 -4.92 5.80
C ALA A 153 -21.40 -5.95 5.78
N GLN A 154 -21.35 -6.93 4.87
CA GLN A 154 -22.34 -8.00 4.79
C GLN A 154 -22.49 -8.82 6.08
N THR A 155 -21.42 -8.95 6.87
CA THR A 155 -21.44 -9.74 8.11
C THR A 155 -21.58 -8.90 9.38
N ASN A 156 -21.32 -7.58 9.34
CA ASN A 156 -21.21 -6.75 10.54
C ASN A 156 -22.11 -5.50 10.55
N VAL A 157 -22.82 -5.22 9.45
CA VAL A 157 -23.69 -4.04 9.33
C VAL A 157 -25.16 -4.47 9.25
N ASP A 158 -26.03 -3.66 9.83
CA ASP A 158 -27.48 -3.88 9.80
C ASP A 158 -28.01 -4.04 8.37
N GLN A 159 -28.91 -5.00 8.15
CA GLN A 159 -29.45 -5.32 6.83
C GLN A 159 -30.04 -4.10 6.11
N LYS A 160 -30.72 -3.20 6.85
CA LYS A 160 -31.28 -1.97 6.27
C LYS A 160 -30.21 -1.09 5.62
N LYS A 161 -29.07 -0.89 6.28
CA LYS A 161 -27.95 -0.08 5.75
C LYS A 161 -27.27 -0.77 4.57
N LEU A 162 -27.23 -2.09 4.56
CA LEU A 162 -26.73 -2.86 3.43
C LEU A 162 -27.61 -2.68 2.19
N GLU A 163 -28.94 -2.67 2.36
CA GLU A 163 -29.88 -2.41 1.26
C GLU A 163 -29.82 -0.95 0.77
N GLU A 164 -29.70 0.02 1.69
CA GLU A 164 -29.46 1.43 1.34
C GLU A 164 -28.17 1.57 0.51
N TYR A 165 -27.09 0.93 0.93
CA TYR A 165 -25.82 0.90 0.21
C TYR A 165 -25.94 0.28 -1.19
N LYS A 166 -26.64 -0.85 -1.34
CA LYS A 166 -26.90 -1.46 -2.66
C LYS A 166 -27.70 -0.51 -3.56
N THR A 167 -28.68 0.19 -2.99
CA THR A 167 -29.52 1.14 -3.72
C THR A 167 -28.68 2.28 -4.27
N VAL A 168 -27.80 2.87 -3.46
CA VAL A 168 -26.87 3.93 -3.91
C VAL A 168 -25.99 3.45 -5.06
N LYS A 169 -25.50 2.20 -5.03
CA LYS A 169 -24.69 1.65 -6.14
C LYS A 169 -25.48 1.50 -7.44
N GLU A 170 -26.72 1.05 -7.37
CA GLU A 170 -27.59 0.93 -8.53
C GLU A 170 -28.00 2.30 -9.09
N GLU A 171 -28.26 3.27 -8.22
CA GLU A 171 -28.53 4.66 -8.60
C GLU A 171 -27.32 5.29 -9.28
N MET A 172 -26.12 5.13 -8.70
CA MET A 172 -24.87 5.58 -9.31
C MET A 172 -24.68 4.96 -10.71
N LYS A 173 -24.91 3.65 -10.85
CA LYS A 173 -24.80 2.96 -12.14
C LYS A 173 -25.79 3.49 -13.17
N LYS A 174 -27.04 3.76 -12.74
CA LYS A 174 -28.09 4.31 -13.60
C LYS A 174 -27.77 5.75 -14.03
N GLU A 175 -27.26 6.57 -13.12
CA GLU A 175 -26.95 7.97 -13.35
C GLU A 175 -25.66 8.17 -14.16
N MET A 176 -24.66 7.34 -13.92
CA MET A 176 -23.33 7.48 -14.53
C MET A 176 -23.08 6.54 -15.71
N GLY A 177 -23.90 5.52 -15.93
CA GLY A 177 -23.70 4.55 -17.02
C GLY A 177 -22.55 3.56 -16.79
N PHE A 178 -21.95 3.56 -15.59
CA PHE A 178 -20.94 2.61 -15.14
C PHE A 178 -21.05 2.40 -13.62
N SER A 179 -20.65 1.22 -13.15
CA SER A 179 -20.70 0.86 -11.73
C SER A 179 -19.51 1.39 -10.94
N LEU A 180 -19.64 1.39 -9.61
CA LEU A 180 -18.54 1.80 -8.71
C LEU A 180 -17.33 0.87 -8.86
N GLU A 181 -17.55 -0.42 -9.09
CA GLU A 181 -16.48 -1.38 -9.38
C GLU A 181 -15.79 -1.12 -10.70
N GLU A 182 -16.53 -0.73 -11.75
CA GLU A 182 -15.94 -0.32 -13.03
C GLU A 182 -15.05 0.91 -12.80
N ALA A 183 -15.55 1.93 -12.09
CA ALA A 183 -14.76 3.12 -11.73
C ALA A 183 -13.49 2.76 -10.94
N LEU A 184 -13.61 1.94 -9.90
CA LEU A 184 -12.46 1.51 -9.08
C LEU A 184 -11.47 0.60 -9.82
N SER A 185 -11.92 -0.12 -10.86
CA SER A 185 -11.06 -0.99 -11.67
C SER A 185 -10.38 -0.25 -12.82
N THR A 186 -10.77 0.99 -13.07
CA THR A 186 -10.22 1.82 -14.16
C THR A 186 -8.75 2.15 -13.91
N PHE A 187 -8.42 2.49 -12.66
CA PHE A 187 -7.06 2.74 -12.22
C PHE A 187 -6.51 1.52 -11.50
N GLY A 188 -5.23 1.23 -11.75
CA GLY A 188 -4.47 0.24 -11.02
C GLY A 188 -4.11 0.73 -9.63
N PRO A 189 -3.54 -0.15 -8.79
CA PRO A 189 -3.24 0.17 -7.40
C PRO A 189 -2.09 1.18 -7.25
N GLU A 190 -1.34 1.47 -8.31
CA GLU A 190 -0.05 2.13 -8.22
C GLU A 190 -0.11 3.60 -8.69
N ILE A 191 0.38 4.49 -7.84
CA ILE A 191 0.60 5.91 -8.13
C ILE A 191 2.08 6.20 -7.90
N LEU A 192 2.73 6.85 -8.85
CA LEU A 192 4.13 7.26 -8.77
C LEU A 192 4.21 8.77 -8.84
N PHE A 193 4.91 9.36 -7.87
CA PHE A 193 5.36 10.74 -7.94
C PHE A 193 6.85 10.69 -8.26
N PHE A 194 7.25 11.29 -9.36
CA PHE A 194 8.67 11.33 -9.69
C PHE A 194 9.07 12.69 -10.24
N THR A 195 10.33 13.05 -9.98
CA THR A 195 10.95 14.23 -10.57
C THR A 195 12.09 13.82 -11.48
N ASP A 196 12.27 14.56 -12.56
CA ASP A 196 13.45 14.48 -13.40
C ASP A 196 13.95 15.91 -13.73
N GLU A 197 14.87 16.02 -14.69
CA GLU A 197 15.46 17.30 -15.09
C GLU A 197 14.45 18.29 -15.71
N VAL A 198 13.29 17.81 -16.20
CA VAL A 198 12.29 18.65 -16.88
C VAL A 198 11.09 19.00 -16.00
N GLY A 199 10.91 18.35 -14.84
CA GLY A 199 9.88 18.72 -13.87
C GLY A 199 9.43 17.59 -12.96
N GLY A 200 8.28 17.81 -12.30
CA GLY A 200 7.61 16.81 -11.48
C GLY A 200 6.38 16.22 -12.16
N PHE A 201 6.23 14.91 -12.00
CA PHE A 201 5.22 14.11 -12.67
C PHE A 201 4.47 13.23 -11.68
N VAL A 202 3.21 12.96 -12.01
CA VAL A 202 2.39 11.96 -11.36
C VAL A 202 1.98 10.94 -12.41
N ALA A 203 2.28 9.67 -12.17
CA ALA A 203 1.84 8.57 -13.01
C ALA A 203 0.87 7.68 -12.25
N VAL A 204 -0.31 7.46 -12.83
CA VAL A 204 -1.36 6.58 -12.29
C VAL A 204 -1.43 5.35 -13.16
N LYS A 205 -1.28 4.16 -12.57
CA LYS A 205 -1.35 2.92 -13.34
C LYS A 205 -2.74 2.76 -13.95
N ILE A 206 -2.80 2.36 -15.21
CA ILE A 206 -4.05 1.98 -15.85
C ILE A 206 -4.40 0.56 -15.41
N GLY A 207 -5.59 0.39 -14.83
CA GLY A 207 -6.11 -0.93 -14.45
C GLY A 207 -6.84 -1.60 -15.62
N ASN A 208 -7.60 -0.81 -16.40
CA ASN A 208 -8.31 -1.27 -17.58
C ASN A 208 -8.48 -0.12 -18.59
N GLU A 209 -7.78 -0.20 -19.72
CA GLU A 209 -7.75 0.82 -20.78
C GLU A 209 -9.13 1.07 -21.43
N GLU A 210 -9.92 0.00 -21.63
CA GLU A 210 -11.26 0.12 -22.19
C GLU A 210 -12.19 0.88 -21.24
N LEU A 211 -12.07 0.65 -19.93
CA LEU A 211 -12.85 1.37 -18.91
C LEU A 211 -12.41 2.83 -18.79
N VAL A 212 -11.12 3.13 -18.90
CA VAL A 212 -10.63 4.53 -18.97
C VAL A 212 -11.32 5.25 -20.12
N SER A 213 -11.26 4.67 -21.32
CA SER A 213 -11.84 5.26 -22.53
C SER A 213 -13.36 5.41 -22.43
N LYS A 214 -14.06 4.37 -21.95
CA LYS A 214 -15.51 4.36 -21.76
C LYS A 214 -15.94 5.45 -20.78
N ILE A 215 -15.33 5.50 -19.60
CA ILE A 215 -15.73 6.44 -18.56
C ILE A 215 -15.38 7.87 -18.97
N LEU A 216 -14.21 8.11 -19.57
CA LEU A 216 -13.84 9.42 -20.07
C LEU A 216 -14.86 9.92 -21.11
N THR A 217 -15.27 9.07 -22.06
CA THR A 217 -16.29 9.42 -23.07
C THR A 217 -17.61 9.82 -22.40
N ILE A 218 -18.08 9.03 -21.44
CA ILE A 218 -19.31 9.31 -20.71
C ILE A 218 -19.22 10.65 -19.96
N LEU A 219 -18.10 10.92 -19.27
CA LEU A 219 -17.91 12.16 -18.52
C LEU A 219 -17.84 13.37 -19.46
N VAL A 220 -17.15 13.25 -20.60
CA VAL A 220 -17.07 14.28 -21.64
C VAL A 220 -18.46 14.61 -22.18
N ASP A 221 -19.25 13.59 -22.53
CA ASP A 221 -20.58 13.78 -23.09
C ASP A 221 -21.58 14.33 -22.08
N LYS A 222 -21.53 13.86 -20.83
CA LYS A 222 -22.44 14.25 -19.76
C LYS A 222 -22.19 15.68 -19.30
N TYR A 223 -20.93 16.03 -19.05
CA TYR A 223 -20.55 17.35 -18.52
C TYR A 223 -20.09 18.34 -19.58
N LYS A 224 -20.21 17.98 -20.87
CA LYS A 224 -19.83 18.82 -22.02
C LYS A 224 -18.39 19.33 -21.89
N LEU A 225 -17.49 18.46 -21.48
CA LEU A 225 -16.07 18.79 -21.32
C LEU A 225 -15.43 18.96 -22.70
N ASP A 226 -14.53 19.93 -22.86
CA ASP A 226 -13.77 20.07 -24.11
C ASP A 226 -12.56 19.14 -24.05
N TYR A 227 -12.72 17.97 -24.68
CA TYR A 227 -11.70 16.94 -24.76
C TYR A 227 -11.09 16.87 -26.16
N LYS A 228 -9.76 16.92 -26.22
CA LYS A 228 -8.99 16.81 -27.45
C LYS A 228 -7.83 15.86 -27.26
N THR A 229 -7.45 15.18 -28.33
CA THR A 229 -6.23 14.38 -28.40
C THR A 229 -5.30 14.92 -29.47
N ARG A 230 -4.00 14.75 -29.27
CA ARG A 230 -2.98 15.11 -30.25
C ARG A 230 -1.87 14.07 -30.25
N GLN A 231 -1.52 13.59 -31.43
CA GLN A 231 -0.36 12.71 -31.62
C GLN A 231 0.91 13.54 -31.77
N ILE A 232 1.91 13.28 -30.93
CA ILE A 232 3.23 13.92 -31.01
C ILE A 232 4.28 12.83 -30.76
N ASN A 233 5.22 12.65 -31.69
CA ASN A 233 6.32 11.67 -31.57
C ASN A 233 5.86 10.23 -31.22
N GLY A 234 4.74 9.79 -31.78
CA GLY A 234 4.20 8.44 -31.53
C GLY A 234 3.49 8.26 -30.18
N LYS A 235 3.29 9.34 -29.41
CA LYS A 235 2.53 9.34 -28.16
C LYS A 235 1.23 10.13 -28.30
N THR A 236 0.18 9.61 -27.68
CA THR A 236 -1.12 10.28 -27.58
C THR A 236 -1.12 11.24 -26.40
N TYR A 237 -1.20 12.53 -26.67
CA TYR A 237 -1.42 13.55 -25.66
C TYR A 237 -2.90 13.83 -25.55
N HIS A 238 -3.37 13.87 -24.32
CA HIS A 238 -4.76 14.12 -23.97
C HIS A 238 -4.86 15.50 -23.34
N TYR A 239 -5.91 16.21 -23.72
CA TYR A 239 -6.22 17.55 -23.21
C TYR A 239 -7.70 17.62 -22.87
N LEU A 240 -8.01 18.00 -21.64
CA LEU A 240 -9.37 18.13 -21.15
C LEU A 240 -9.56 19.50 -20.51
N VAL A 241 -10.66 20.18 -20.84
CA VAL A 241 -11.02 21.46 -20.23
C VAL A 241 -12.37 21.36 -19.54
N LYS A 242 -12.42 21.84 -18.30
CA LYS A 242 -13.66 22.02 -17.55
C LYS A 242 -14.34 23.33 -17.98
N PRO A 243 -15.63 23.32 -18.38
CA PRO A 243 -16.39 24.55 -18.58
C PRO A 243 -16.40 25.42 -17.31
N ALA A 244 -16.35 26.74 -17.49
CA ALA A 244 -16.33 27.69 -16.37
C ALA A 244 -17.66 27.68 -15.58
N GLU A 245 -18.74 27.30 -16.26
CA GLU A 245 -20.10 27.23 -15.76
C GLU A 245 -20.32 26.01 -14.86
N LEU A 246 -19.53 24.94 -15.04
CA LEU A 246 -19.68 23.68 -14.30
C LEU A 246 -19.25 23.86 -12.83
N ARG A 247 -20.23 24.00 -11.93
CA ARG A 247 -20.00 24.22 -10.48
C ARG A 247 -20.13 22.93 -9.68
N LEU A 248 -19.30 22.78 -8.64
CA LEU A 248 -19.36 21.61 -7.76
C LEU A 248 -20.73 21.43 -7.08
N SER A 249 -21.51 22.50 -6.93
CA SER A 249 -22.86 22.48 -6.37
C SER A 249 -23.93 21.87 -7.29
N GLU A 250 -23.61 21.66 -8.57
CA GLU A 250 -24.55 21.12 -9.57
C GLU A 250 -24.51 19.59 -9.64
N PHE A 251 -23.55 18.96 -8.97
CA PHE A 251 -23.42 17.51 -8.96
C PHE A 251 -24.25 16.88 -7.84
N SER A 252 -24.88 15.75 -8.15
CA SER A 252 -25.50 14.89 -7.14
C SER A 252 -24.45 14.34 -6.16
N PRO A 253 -24.84 13.88 -4.95
CA PRO A 253 -23.94 13.17 -4.05
C PRO A 253 -23.23 11.98 -4.70
N GLU A 254 -23.93 11.26 -5.59
CA GLU A 254 -23.44 10.09 -6.32
C GLU A 254 -22.37 10.50 -7.36
N GLU A 255 -22.62 11.58 -8.09
CA GLU A 255 -21.67 12.17 -9.03
C GLU A 255 -20.42 12.69 -8.33
N LEU A 256 -20.60 13.36 -7.18
CA LEU A 256 -19.48 13.84 -6.36
C LEU A 256 -18.62 12.68 -5.84
N LEU A 257 -19.20 11.52 -5.55
CA LEU A 257 -18.45 10.34 -5.12
C LEU A 257 -17.57 9.81 -6.25
N VAL A 258 -18.10 9.71 -7.47
CA VAL A 258 -17.34 9.27 -8.65
C VAL A 258 -16.27 10.27 -9.03
N LEU A 259 -16.61 11.56 -9.06
CA LEU A 259 -15.64 12.62 -9.28
C LEU A 259 -14.56 12.57 -8.23
N ARG A 260 -14.90 12.39 -6.95
CA ARG A 260 -13.86 12.20 -5.92
C ARG A 260 -13.00 10.99 -6.21
N VAL A 261 -13.53 9.84 -6.62
CA VAL A 261 -12.68 8.69 -6.99
C VAL A 261 -11.75 9.07 -8.16
N PHE A 262 -12.26 9.62 -9.25
CA PHE A 262 -11.43 10.01 -10.41
C PHE A 262 -10.43 11.16 -10.11
N VAL A 263 -10.82 12.11 -9.24
CA VAL A 263 -10.07 13.32 -8.90
C VAL A 263 -9.08 13.09 -7.76
N GLN A 264 -9.39 12.22 -6.81
CA GLN A 264 -8.50 11.76 -5.73
C GLN A 264 -7.39 10.84 -6.28
N PHE A 265 -7.49 10.34 -7.51
CA PHE A 265 -6.35 9.72 -8.18
C PHE A 265 -5.59 10.69 -9.12
N SER A 266 -6.22 11.80 -9.52
CA SER A 266 -5.67 12.81 -10.44
C SER A 266 -5.25 14.12 -9.72
N PHE A 267 -4.83 14.04 -8.46
CA PHE A 267 -4.87 15.12 -7.45
C PHE A 267 -4.33 16.52 -7.83
N SER A 268 -4.98 17.50 -7.18
CA SER A 268 -4.76 18.96 -7.07
C SER A 268 -5.20 19.85 -8.25
N ASN A 269 -5.25 19.32 -9.47
CA ASN A 269 -5.57 20.16 -10.64
C ASN A 269 -7.06 20.34 -10.95
N PHE A 270 -8.00 19.85 -10.12
CA PHE A 270 -9.42 20.17 -10.35
C PHE A 270 -9.77 21.66 -10.14
N PHE A 271 -8.84 22.43 -9.58
CA PHE A 271 -8.90 23.90 -9.56
C PHE A 271 -8.46 24.54 -10.87
N ASN A 272 -7.66 23.83 -11.68
CA ASN A 272 -7.29 24.29 -13.00
C ASN A 272 -8.35 23.89 -14.01
N SER A 273 -8.71 24.81 -14.89
CA SER A 273 -9.65 24.53 -15.98
C SER A 273 -9.08 23.59 -17.02
N HIS A 274 -7.77 23.30 -17.01
CA HIS A 274 -7.05 22.55 -18.04
C HIS A 274 -6.28 21.36 -17.45
N PHE A 275 -6.44 20.20 -18.07
CA PHE A 275 -5.74 18.97 -17.71
C PHE A 275 -5.02 18.42 -18.94
N TYR A 276 -3.78 17.95 -18.72
CA TYR A 276 -2.97 17.33 -19.75
C TYR A 276 -2.38 16.03 -19.21
N TRP A 277 -2.43 14.97 -20.01
CA TRP A 277 -1.73 13.73 -19.72
C TRP A 277 -1.29 13.01 -20.98
N VAL A 278 -0.38 12.07 -20.83
CA VAL A 278 0.06 11.14 -21.87
C VAL A 278 -0.10 9.71 -21.36
N GLU A 279 -0.48 8.80 -22.24
CA GLU A 279 -0.49 7.37 -21.98
C GLU A 279 0.87 6.77 -22.33
N ASP A 280 1.53 6.12 -21.38
CA ASP A 280 2.85 5.52 -21.58
C ASP A 280 3.05 4.29 -20.66
N GLU A 281 3.49 3.17 -21.23
CA GLU A 281 3.79 1.91 -20.52
C GLU A 281 2.68 1.47 -19.51
N GLY A 282 1.43 1.69 -19.87
CA GLY A 282 0.25 1.38 -19.05
C GLY A 282 0.04 2.32 -17.87
N TYR A 283 0.50 3.57 -17.96
CA TYR A 283 0.24 4.63 -16.99
C TYR A 283 -0.37 5.87 -17.68
N LEU A 284 -1.21 6.58 -16.95
CA LEU A 284 -1.57 7.97 -17.25
C LEU A 284 -0.56 8.87 -16.56
N ILE A 285 0.22 9.62 -17.32
CA ILE A 285 1.27 10.50 -16.81
C ILE A 285 0.82 11.95 -16.94
N PHE A 286 0.70 12.62 -15.79
CA PHE A 286 0.33 14.02 -15.66
C PHE A 286 1.57 14.85 -15.30
N ALA A 287 1.71 16.01 -15.92
CA ALA A 287 2.67 17.03 -15.50
C ALA A 287 1.99 17.97 -14.49
N GLY A 288 2.65 18.29 -13.36
CA GLY A 288 2.10 19.27 -12.43
C GLY A 288 2.42 19.09 -10.96
N LEU A 289 3.71 19.03 -10.63
CA LEU A 289 4.21 19.49 -9.32
C LEU A 289 4.96 20.80 -9.50
#